data_AF-A0A922F3Y9-F1
#
_entry.id   AF-A0A922F3Y9-F1
#
_cell.length_a   1.000
_cell.length_b   1.000
_cell.length_c   1.000
_cell.angle_alpha   90.00
_cell.angle_beta   90.00
_cell.angle_gamma   90.00
#
_symmetry.space_group_name_H-M   'P 1'
#
loop_
_entity.id
_entity.type
_entity.pdbx_description
1 polymer ?
#
loop_
_entity_poly.entity_id
_entity_poly.type
_entity_poly.pdbx_seq_one_letter_code
_entity_poly.pdbx_strand_id
1 'polypeptide(L)'
;MLARLVANRLLEIRQIFRQPLSSRSFSTALNYHIDSPDNNPEQPWEFTDVNKEKAKEILSHYPSNYKQSAVIPLLDLAQQQHGGWLTVSAMNAVC
;
A
#
# COMPACT_ATOMS: atom_id res chain seq x y z
N MET A 1 56.45 14.23 -3.04
CA MET A 1 55.67 13.09 -2.50
C MET A 1 54.50 13.54 -1.63
N LEU A 2 54.68 14.50 -0.71
CA LEU A 2 53.60 14.98 0.19
C LEU A 2 52.36 15.55 -0.54
N ALA A 3 52.55 16.34 -1.61
CA ALA A 3 51.45 16.97 -2.34
C ALA A 3 50.49 15.96 -3.02
N ARG A 4 51.02 14.81 -3.50
CA ARG A 4 50.20 13.73 -4.09
C ARG A 4 49.38 13.01 -3.01
N LEU A 5 49.97 12.82 -1.83
CA LEU A 5 49.29 12.23 -0.67
C LEU A 5 48.14 13.10 -0.16
N VAL A 6 48.34 14.42 -0.11
CA VAL A 6 47.29 15.39 0.28
C VAL A 6 46.18 15.44 -0.76
N ALA A 7 46.52 15.46 -2.05
CA ALA A 7 45.53 15.44 -3.13
C ALA A 7 44.66 14.16 -3.11
N ASN A 8 45.27 13.00 -2.88
CA ASN A 8 44.55 11.73 -2.79
C ASN A 8 43.62 11.67 -1.58
N ARG A 9 44.05 12.16 -0.41
CA ARG A 9 43.17 12.27 0.78
C ARG A 9 41.98 13.20 0.51
N LEU A 10 42.19 14.32 -0.19
CA LEU A 10 41.10 15.24 -0.52
C LEU A 10 40.10 14.64 -1.51
N LEU A 11 40.57 13.79 -2.44
CA LEU A 11 39.70 13.06 -3.36
C LEU A 11 38.91 11.96 -2.64
N GLU A 12 39.52 11.21 -1.72
CA GLU A 12 38.83 10.20 -0.91
C GLU A 12 37.75 10.83 -0.02
N ILE A 13 38.04 11.96 0.64
CA ILE A 13 37.04 12.70 1.43
C ILE A 13 35.86 13.13 0.53
N ARG A 14 36.13 13.64 -0.68
CA ARG A 14 35.06 14.00 -1.63
C ARG A 14 34.23 12.81 -2.09
N GLN A 15 34.82 11.62 -2.20
CA GLN A 15 34.10 10.40 -2.55
C GLN A 15 33.22 9.90 -1.40
N ILE A 16 33.66 10.02 -0.15
CA ILE A 16 32.87 9.68 1.05
C ILE A 16 31.60 10.56 1.15
N PHE A 17 31.68 11.82 0.74
CA PHE A 17 30.54 12.75 0.74
C PHE A 17 29.71 12.75 -0.56
N ARG A 18 30.08 11.99 -1.59
CA ARG A 18 29.19 11.69 -2.72
C ARG A 18 28.23 10.59 -2.29
N GLN A 19 27.19 10.96 -1.55
CA GLN A 19 26.00 10.11 -1.54
C GLN A 19 25.50 10.02 -2.99
N PRO A 20 25.24 8.81 -3.53
CA PRO A 20 24.53 8.73 -4.79
C PRO A 20 23.22 9.49 -4.58
N LEU A 21 22.95 10.45 -5.46
CA LEU A 21 21.60 10.98 -5.63
C LEU A 21 20.76 9.81 -6.15
N SER A 22 20.33 8.93 -5.25
CA SER A 22 19.20 8.06 -5.55
C SER A 22 18.08 9.02 -5.91
N SER A 23 17.52 8.88 -7.12
CA SER A 23 16.33 9.63 -7.48
C SER A 23 15.29 9.30 -6.42
N ARG A 24 15.03 10.23 -5.50
CA ARG A 24 13.93 10.05 -4.57
C ARG A 24 12.68 9.99 -5.43
N SER A 25 12.01 8.84 -5.43
CA SER A 25 10.68 8.77 -6.00
C SER A 25 9.83 9.76 -5.22
N PHE A 26 9.39 10.83 -5.86
CA PHE A 26 8.49 11.81 -5.26
C PHE A 26 7.05 11.26 -5.16
N SER A 27 6.82 10.02 -5.59
CA SER A 27 5.54 9.36 -5.46
C SER A 27 5.38 8.79 -4.05
N THR A 28 4.30 9.17 -3.38
CA THR A 28 3.80 8.53 -2.16
C THR A 28 3.03 7.24 -2.46
N ALA A 29 2.75 6.92 -3.73
CA ALA A 29 2.07 5.69 -4.11
C ALA A 29 3.07 4.52 -4.14
N LEU A 30 3.17 3.83 -3.01
CA LEU A 30 3.91 2.57 -2.87
C LEU A 30 2.99 1.41 -3.26
N ASN A 31 3.54 0.43 -3.99
CA ASN A 31 2.81 -0.80 -4.34
C ASN A 31 2.85 -1.85 -3.21
N TYR A 32 3.17 -1.45 -1.99
CA TYR A 32 3.22 -2.27 -0.79
C TYR A 32 2.67 -1.50 0.40
N HIS A 33 2.13 -2.22 1.37
CA HIS A 33 1.59 -1.63 2.59
C HIS A 33 2.70 -1.34 3.60
N ILE A 34 2.53 -0.25 4.35
CA ILE A 34 3.33 0.08 5.54
C ILE A 34 2.31 0.31 6.65
N ASP A 35 2.43 -0.45 7.74
CA ASP A 35 1.49 -0.35 8.85
C ASP A 35 1.51 1.06 9.46
N SER A 36 0.32 1.59 9.71
CA SER A 36 0.10 2.82 10.44
C SER A 36 -0.94 2.61 11.54
N PRO A 37 -1.02 3.50 12.55
CA PRO A 37 -2.01 3.36 13.63
C PRO A 37 -3.47 3.31 13.14
N ASP A 38 -3.75 3.93 11.99
CA ASP A 38 -5.05 4.04 11.34
C ASP A 38 -5.30 3.02 10.21
N ASN A 39 -4.26 2.30 9.77
CA ASN A 39 -4.35 1.29 8.73
C ASN A 39 -3.31 0.19 8.97
N ASN A 40 -3.76 -0.91 9.57
CA ASN A 40 -2.95 -2.10 9.83
C ASN A 40 -3.86 -3.34 9.83
N PRO A 41 -3.33 -4.54 9.58
CA PRO A 41 -4.16 -5.75 9.40
C PRO A 41 -4.81 -6.27 10.68
N GLU A 42 -4.39 -5.79 11.86
CA GLU A 42 -4.95 -6.20 13.15
C GLU A 42 -6.24 -5.45 13.49
N GLN A 43 -6.51 -4.32 12.82
CA GLN A 43 -7.73 -3.57 13.05
C GLN A 43 -8.95 -4.36 12.55
N PRO A 44 -9.97 -4.59 13.40
CA PRO A 44 -11.17 -5.28 12.99
C PRO A 44 -11.94 -4.41 11.99
N TRP A 45 -12.34 -5.02 10.89
CA TRP A 45 -13.15 -4.37 9.87
C TRP A 45 -14.21 -5.34 9.35
N GLU A 46 -15.45 -4.86 9.26
CA GLU A 46 -16.53 -5.60 8.63
C GLU A 46 -17.50 -4.65 7.91
N PHE A 47 -18.27 -5.20 6.97
CA PHE A 47 -19.39 -4.45 6.39
C PHE A 47 -20.43 -4.12 7.45
N THR A 48 -21.01 -2.91 7.38
CA THR A 48 -22.22 -2.56 8.11
C THR A 48 -23.37 -3.49 7.71
N ASP A 49 -24.39 -3.65 8.54
CA ASP A 49 -25.52 -4.55 8.24
C ASP A 49 -26.21 -4.24 6.89
N VAL A 50 -26.34 -2.95 6.58
CA VAL A 50 -26.87 -2.49 5.28
C VAL A 50 -25.98 -2.96 4.12
N ASN A 51 -24.66 -2.86 4.27
CA ASN A 51 -23.73 -3.28 3.23
C ASN A 51 -23.51 -4.80 3.20
N LYS A 52 -23.77 -5.53 4.29
CA LYS A 52 -23.80 -7.01 4.29
C LYS A 52 -24.90 -7.53 3.36
N GLU A 53 -26.08 -6.88 3.36
CA GLU A 53 -27.15 -7.25 2.42
C GLU A 53 -26.78 -6.94 0.97
N LYS A 54 -26.17 -5.77 0.70
CA LYS A 54 -25.65 -5.45 -0.64
C LYS A 54 -24.55 -6.40 -1.10
N ALA A 55 -23.67 -6.82 -0.20
CA ALA A 55 -22.62 -7.79 -0.51
C ALA A 55 -23.22 -9.16 -0.92
N LYS A 56 -24.29 -9.60 -0.24
CA LYS A 56 -25.03 -10.81 -0.65
C LYS A 56 -25.67 -10.66 -2.02
N GLU A 57 -26.26 -9.50 -2.31
CA GLU A 57 -26.83 -9.19 -3.63
C GLU A 57 -25.77 -9.23 -4.71
N ILE A 58 -24.63 -8.56 -4.51
CA ILE A 58 -23.48 -8.58 -5.45
C ILE A 58 -23.03 -10.02 -5.70
N LEU A 59 -22.86 -10.82 -4.65
CA LEU A 59 -22.45 -12.22 -4.77
C LEU A 59 -23.48 -13.06 -5.54
N SER A 60 -24.77 -12.72 -5.50
CA SER A 60 -25.83 -13.44 -6.21
C SER A 60 -25.76 -13.29 -7.73
N HIS A 61 -25.10 -12.24 -8.24
CA HIS A 61 -24.89 -12.04 -9.67
C HIS A 61 -23.85 -12.98 -10.28
N TYR A 62 -23.03 -13.61 -9.44
CA TYR A 62 -21.97 -14.51 -9.87
C TYR A 62 -22.29 -15.96 -9.44
N PRO A 63 -21.94 -16.95 -10.27
CA PRO A 63 -22.16 -18.34 -9.91
C PRO A 63 -21.28 -18.75 -8.71
N SER A 64 -21.75 -19.73 -7.94
CA SER A 64 -21.14 -20.11 -6.66
C SER A 64 -19.67 -20.57 -6.74
N ASN A 65 -19.24 -21.06 -7.90
CA ASN A 65 -17.87 -21.47 -8.19
C ASN A 65 -16.96 -20.33 -8.70
N TYR A 66 -17.52 -19.16 -9.04
CA TYR A 66 -16.77 -17.98 -9.50
C TYR A 66 -17.06 -16.73 -8.66
N LYS A 67 -17.19 -16.89 -7.34
CA LYS A 67 -17.41 -15.77 -6.40
C LYS A 67 -16.29 -14.73 -6.43
N GLN A 68 -15.06 -15.11 -6.83
CA GLN A 68 -13.94 -14.19 -7.01
C GLN A 68 -14.24 -13.07 -8.03
N SER A 69 -15.16 -13.29 -8.98
CA SER A 69 -15.60 -12.24 -9.91
C SER A 69 -16.30 -11.07 -9.20
N ALA A 70 -16.78 -11.26 -7.98
CA ALA A 70 -17.36 -10.21 -7.14
C ALA A 70 -16.32 -9.33 -6.43
N VAL A 71 -15.01 -9.61 -6.56
CA VAL A 71 -13.98 -8.88 -5.77
C VAL A 71 -13.98 -7.38 -6.06
N ILE A 72 -14.13 -6.96 -7.32
CA ILE A 72 -14.14 -5.54 -7.70
C ILE A 72 -15.34 -4.81 -7.09
N PRO A 73 -16.61 -5.25 -7.28
CA PRO A 73 -17.75 -4.56 -6.66
C PRO A 73 -17.75 -4.64 -5.13
N LEU A 74 -17.20 -5.70 -4.51
CA LEU A 74 -17.06 -5.77 -3.06
C LEU A 74 -16.01 -4.78 -2.51
N LEU A 75 -14.87 -4.65 -3.20
CA LEU A 75 -13.86 -3.66 -2.84
C LEU A 75 -14.37 -2.23 -3.05
N ASP A 76 -15.13 -1.97 -4.11
CA ASP A 76 -15.77 -0.66 -4.31
C ASP A 76 -16.77 -0.35 -3.18
N LEU A 77 -17.60 -1.32 -2.78
CA LEU A 77 -18.52 -1.17 -1.64
C LEU A 77 -17.76 -0.89 -0.32
N ALA A 78 -16.63 -1.56 -0.09
CA ALA A 78 -15.79 -1.34 1.07
C ALA A 78 -15.18 0.07 1.07
N GLN A 79 -14.73 0.54 -0.10
CA GLN A 79 -14.20 1.89 -0.30
C GLN A 79 -15.26 2.96 -0.01
N GLN A 80 -16.50 2.77 -0.48
CA GLN A 80 -17.62 3.65 -0.19
C GLN A 80 -17.95 3.70 1.31
N GLN A 81 -17.95 2.55 1.99
CA GLN A 81 -18.20 2.48 3.43
C GLN A 81 -17.15 3.23 4.25
N HIS A 82 -15.89 3.20 3.81
CA HIS A 82 -14.77 3.74 4.56
C HIS A 82 -14.39 5.18 4.17
N GLY A 83 -15.31 5.91 3.51
CA GLY A 83 -15.12 7.32 3.20
C GLY A 83 -14.21 7.60 2.00
N GLY A 84 -14.11 6.66 1.06
CA GLY A 84 -13.46 6.86 -0.24
C GLY A 84 -12.07 6.23 -0.40
N TRP A 85 -11.58 5.47 0.58
CA TRP A 85 -10.30 4.76 0.50
C TRP A 85 -10.40 3.35 1.10
N LEU A 86 -9.41 2.50 0.85
CA LEU A 86 -9.38 1.09 1.30
C LEU A 86 -8.24 0.84 2.30
N THR A 87 -8.59 0.29 3.46
CA THR A 87 -7.64 -0.24 4.44
C THR A 87 -7.21 -1.66 4.08
N VAL A 88 -6.06 -2.08 4.60
CA VAL A 88 -5.59 -3.47 4.47
C VAL A 88 -6.56 -4.45 5.13
N SER A 89 -7.17 -4.08 6.27
CA SER A 89 -8.20 -4.89 6.92
C SER A 89 -9.45 -5.07 6.08
N ALA A 90 -9.88 -4.02 5.37
CA ALA A 90 -11.02 -4.13 4.46
C ALA A 90 -10.72 -5.08 3.29
N MET A 91 -9.51 -5.03 2.74
CA MET A 91 -9.07 -5.98 1.71
C MET A 91 -9.08 -7.42 2.23
N ASN A 92 -8.56 -7.65 3.45
CA ASN A 92 -8.55 -8.98 4.07
C ASN A 92 -9.95 -9.52 4.38
N ALA A 93 -10.93 -8.65 4.62
CA ALA A 93 -12.31 -9.07 4.86
C ALA A 93 -13.06 -9.46 3.56
N VAL A 94 -12.62 -8.96 2.41
CA VAL A 94 -13.23 -9.24 1.10
C VAL A 94 -12.61 -10.48 0.43
N CYS A 95 -11.31 -10.68 0.61
CA CYS A 95 -10.54 -11.79 0.04
C CYS A 95 -10.71 -13.09 0.86
#